data_AF-A0A9P6YQT2-F1
#
_entry.id   AF-A0A9P6YQT2-F1
#
_cell.length_a   1.000
_cell.length_b   1.000
_cell.length_c   1.000
_cell.angle_alpha   90.00
_cell.angle_beta   90.00
_cell.angle_gamma   90.00
#
_symmetry.space_group_name_H-M   'P 1'
#
loop_
_entity.id
_entity.type
_entity.pdbx_description
1 polymer ?
#
loop_
_entity_poly.entity_id
_entity_poly.type
_entity_poly.pdbx_seq_one_letter_code
_entity_poly.pdbx_strand_id
1 'polypeptide(L)'
;MNHDSNAGSSTRDNDIALPDAEHYEDMIRARLAMDKNTQMVIAENQTYRPKNTTAAYKSKQREWFEWRANKEKVTDSAIVYDAKLAFFLKDYVLTCGNKFKKNADISPAPLGRKSVLTYVKAVVDLYHQQVEAGFNKHIMARGPIMKRFLDTHTKKETRRKRTEYEDCGKNTLNGDYTDKELLRINQYFFIQNNIFSLRNKVCFSMSHTMLMRSEAALGTQLPYLFIIELKTQGPSSCFAIISTIIFGKTNKDGKIQYGSALRHRDVEVCPHGAFAQYFFSLFHHQNLPFPNFSTRRDWYDTYLFPNATGDGSITYSEQANIYKQVFRYCGVHSSKLTHVNRKSAINMVANEDVSGDQQRQVGRWGSDRMVGCYLSGLSVDAIKVPAGFTTRKDDYFINRGSIEPSEELRKTVFPSIEHWREKFYRKEVEDDSVVLKGKYPESFIWSHSIFDTDLYKDYEELLSAAIAANDEKFKMSQHLEVLLPEVSNPKISSLWMQSRNWK
;
A
#
# COMPACT_ATOMS: atom_id res chain seq x y z
N MET A 1 -25.56 -74.20 56.70
CA MET A 1 -26.14 -73.24 57.66
C MET A 1 -25.00 -72.53 58.36
N ASN A 2 -25.25 -71.25 58.65
CA ASN A 2 -24.44 -70.28 59.37
C ASN A 2 -23.57 -69.34 58.53
N HIS A 3 -24.04 -68.11 58.64
CA HIS A 3 -23.67 -66.84 58.08
C HIS A 3 -22.55 -66.17 58.89
N ASP A 4 -22.01 -65.11 58.28
CA ASP A 4 -21.35 -63.94 58.88
C ASP A 4 -19.85 -64.08 59.21
N SER A 5 -18.98 -63.10 58.98
CA SER A 5 -18.89 -61.88 58.16
C SER A 5 -17.58 -61.24 58.60
N ASN A 6 -16.65 -60.86 57.72
CA ASN A 6 -15.88 -59.62 57.95
C ASN A 6 -15.10 -59.11 56.73
N ALA A 7 -15.48 -57.90 56.33
CA ALA A 7 -14.72 -56.81 55.72
C ALA A 7 -13.57 -57.14 54.74
N GLY A 8 -13.86 -57.01 53.45
CA GLY A 8 -12.84 -56.71 52.44
C GLY A 8 -12.35 -55.27 52.60
N SER A 9 -11.04 -55.08 52.68
CA SER A 9 -10.40 -53.77 52.79
C SER A 9 -10.62 -52.95 51.51
N SER A 10 -11.21 -51.78 51.69
CA SER A 10 -11.12 -50.65 50.77
C SER A 10 -9.68 -50.14 50.74
N THR A 11 -9.01 -50.22 49.59
CA THR A 11 -7.98 -49.23 49.21
C THR A 11 -8.05 -49.00 47.71
N ARG A 12 -8.49 -47.78 47.36
CA ARG A 12 -8.24 -47.15 46.08
C ARG A 12 -6.75 -46.79 46.03
N ASP A 13 -5.94 -47.58 45.34
CA ASP A 13 -4.60 -47.15 44.96
C ASP A 13 -4.71 -46.26 43.71
N ASN A 14 -5.08 -45.01 43.95
CA ASN A 14 -4.73 -43.91 43.04
C ASN A 14 -3.44 -43.31 43.59
N ASP A 15 -2.32 -44.02 43.41
CA ASP A 15 -0.99 -43.44 43.60
C ASP A 15 -0.77 -42.38 42.53
N ILE A 16 -1.17 -41.15 42.83
CA ILE A 16 -0.71 -39.97 42.11
C ILE A 16 0.77 -39.83 42.47
N ALA A 17 1.65 -40.41 41.66
CA ALA A 17 3.08 -40.21 41.77
C ALA A 17 3.37 -38.71 41.76
N LEU A 18 3.82 -38.17 42.89
CA LEU A 18 4.26 -36.79 43.01
C LEU A 18 5.47 -36.62 42.09
N PRO A 19 5.54 -35.54 41.28
CA PRO A 19 6.67 -35.33 40.39
C PRO A 19 7.97 -35.27 41.19
N ASP A 20 9.03 -35.90 40.68
CA ASP A 20 10.34 -35.85 41.31
C ASP A 20 10.98 -34.45 41.17
N ALA A 21 12.05 -34.20 41.93
CA ALA A 21 12.72 -32.91 41.94
C ALA A 21 13.27 -32.51 40.55
N GLU A 22 13.68 -33.49 39.75
CA GLU A 22 14.18 -33.29 38.39
C GLU A 22 13.06 -32.81 37.45
N HIS A 23 11.85 -33.35 37.58
CA HIS A 23 10.67 -32.88 36.88
C HIS A 23 10.32 -31.42 37.23
N TYR A 24 10.42 -31.04 38.50
CA TYR A 24 10.19 -29.65 38.90
C TYR A 24 11.25 -28.69 38.34
N GLU A 25 12.53 -29.10 38.32
CA GLU A 25 13.61 -28.32 37.71
C GLU A 25 13.41 -28.18 36.19
N ASP A 26 12.95 -29.24 35.51
CA ASP A 26 12.60 -29.21 34.09
C ASP A 26 11.41 -28.29 33.80
N MET A 27 10.37 -28.33 34.64
CA MET A 27 9.25 -27.39 34.54
C MET A 27 9.70 -25.93 34.71
N ILE A 28 10.60 -25.65 35.66
CA ILE A 28 11.15 -24.30 35.86
C ILE A 28 11.99 -23.88 34.64
N ARG A 29 12.86 -24.76 34.13
CA ARG A 29 13.67 -24.49 32.92
C ARG A 29 12.79 -24.24 31.69
N ALA A 30 11.78 -25.07 31.46
CA ALA A 30 10.82 -24.91 30.38
C ALA A 30 10.06 -23.59 30.49
N ARG A 31 9.61 -23.23 31.70
CA ARG A 31 8.91 -21.96 31.95
C ARG A 31 9.80 -20.76 31.64
N LEU A 32 11.04 -20.75 32.13
CA LEU A 32 12.01 -19.69 31.85
C LEU A 32 12.33 -19.56 30.36
N ALA A 33 12.44 -20.68 29.64
CA ALA A 33 12.64 -20.68 28.19
C ALA A 33 11.44 -20.10 27.44
N MET A 34 10.21 -20.45 27.84
CA MET A 34 8.98 -19.90 27.26
C MET A 34 8.82 -18.39 27.54
N ASP A 35 9.13 -17.94 28.75
CA ASP A 35 9.09 -16.52 29.11
C ASP A 35 10.15 -15.74 28.31
N LYS A 36 11.37 -16.28 28.14
CA LYS A 36 12.42 -15.69 27.29
C LYS A 36 11.98 -15.59 25.83
N ASN A 37 11.40 -16.64 25.26
CA ASN A 37 10.88 -16.64 23.89
C ASN A 37 9.78 -15.58 23.73
N THR A 38 8.87 -15.48 24.69
CA THR A 38 7.80 -14.47 24.70
C THR A 38 8.40 -13.06 24.65
N GLN A 39 9.41 -12.76 25.47
CA GLN A 39 10.10 -11.46 25.44
C GLN A 39 10.81 -11.18 24.12
N MET A 40 11.42 -12.20 23.49
CA MET A 40 12.05 -12.04 22.17
C MET A 40 11.04 -11.71 21.07
N VAL A 41 9.91 -12.43 21.02
CA VAL A 41 8.82 -12.18 20.06
C VAL A 41 8.27 -10.76 20.20
N ILE A 42 8.15 -10.25 21.43
CA ILE A 42 7.69 -8.88 21.70
C ILE A 42 8.71 -7.85 21.20
N ALA A 43 9.99 -8.04 21.50
CA ALA A 43 11.06 -7.16 21.05
C ALA A 43 11.12 -7.11 19.52
N GLU A 44 10.97 -8.26 18.86
CA GLU A 44 10.92 -8.37 17.41
C GLU A 44 9.66 -7.70 16.82
N ASN A 45 8.47 -7.89 17.41
CA ASN A 45 7.27 -7.18 16.94
C ASN A 45 7.44 -5.65 17.00
N GLN A 46 8.17 -5.14 17.98
CA GLN A 46 8.46 -3.71 18.11
C GLN A 46 9.41 -3.20 17.02
N THR A 47 10.34 -4.02 16.50
CA THR A 47 11.24 -3.62 15.40
C THR A 47 10.48 -3.54 14.06
N TYR A 48 9.51 -4.42 13.83
CA TYR A 48 8.70 -4.44 12.61
C TYR A 48 7.52 -3.45 12.60
N ARG A 49 7.26 -2.77 13.72
CA ARG A 49 6.21 -1.74 13.78
C ARG A 49 6.55 -0.56 12.85
N PRO A 50 5.58 -0.01 12.08
CA PRO A 50 5.83 1.16 11.25
C PRO A 50 6.46 2.32 12.01
N LYS A 51 7.61 2.83 11.54
CA LYS A 51 8.42 3.88 12.19
C LYS A 51 7.58 5.07 12.70
N ASN A 52 6.63 5.52 11.88
CA ASN A 52 5.71 6.61 12.20
C ASN A 52 4.80 6.29 13.39
N THR A 53 4.27 5.07 13.47
CA THR A 53 3.42 4.64 14.59
C THR A 53 4.26 4.51 15.86
N THR A 54 5.47 3.95 15.77
CA THR A 54 6.42 3.86 16.90
C THR A 54 6.73 5.24 17.48
N ALA A 55 7.11 6.20 16.63
CA ALA A 55 7.39 7.57 17.07
C ALA A 55 6.16 8.23 17.71
N ALA A 56 4.98 8.08 17.09
CA ALA A 56 3.74 8.67 17.58
C ALA A 56 3.27 8.06 18.92
N TYR A 57 3.52 6.78 19.16
CA TYR A 57 3.19 6.10 20.41
C TYR A 57 4.17 6.49 21.51
N LYS A 58 5.49 6.40 21.23
CA LYS A 58 6.54 6.79 22.20
C LYS A 58 6.32 8.21 22.74
N SER A 59 5.97 9.17 21.87
CA SER A 59 5.65 10.54 22.31
C SER A 59 4.49 10.60 23.32
N LYS A 60 3.41 9.83 23.09
CA LYS A 60 2.22 9.85 23.97
C LYS A 60 2.42 9.04 25.24
N GLN A 61 3.21 7.97 25.14
CA GLN A 61 3.64 7.17 26.29
C GLN A 61 4.54 8.00 27.21
N ARG A 62 5.41 8.86 26.66
CA ARG A 62 6.21 9.81 27.44
C ARG A 62 5.32 10.77 28.24
N GLU A 63 4.32 11.36 27.59
CA GLU A 63 3.32 12.23 28.25
C GLU A 63 2.56 11.49 29.37
N TRP A 64 2.25 10.21 29.18
CA TRP A 64 1.66 9.38 30.24
C TRP A 64 2.57 9.26 31.46
N PHE A 65 3.86 8.99 31.25
CA PHE A 65 4.83 8.88 32.35
C PHE A 65 5.10 10.22 33.03
N GLU A 66 5.18 11.32 32.27
CA GLU A 66 5.32 12.68 32.80
C GLU A 66 4.11 13.07 33.66
N TRP A 67 2.90 12.84 33.16
CA TRP A 67 1.67 13.09 33.91
C TRP A 67 1.63 12.28 35.21
N ARG A 68 2.01 11.00 35.16
CA ARG A 68 2.07 10.14 36.34
C ARG A 68 3.06 10.69 37.36
N ALA A 69 4.28 11.03 36.94
CA ALA A 69 5.33 11.51 37.84
C ALA A 69 4.92 12.77 38.61
N ASN A 70 4.11 13.64 37.99
CA ASN A 70 3.67 14.90 38.57
C ASN A 70 2.38 14.81 39.40
N LYS A 71 1.76 13.63 39.54
CA LYS A 71 0.47 13.47 40.23
C LYS A 71 0.63 12.74 41.56
N GLU A 72 0.59 13.52 42.65
CA GLU A 72 0.71 13.05 44.04
C GLU A 72 -0.27 11.92 44.44
N LYS A 73 -1.43 11.82 43.78
CA LYS A 73 -2.49 10.84 44.09
C LYS A 73 -2.44 9.54 43.28
N VAL A 74 -1.45 9.37 42.40
CA VAL A 74 -1.27 8.13 41.62
C VAL A 74 -0.13 7.33 42.25
N THR A 75 -0.41 6.73 43.40
CA THR A 75 0.57 5.97 44.20
C THR A 75 0.89 4.60 43.61
N ASP A 76 0.03 4.08 42.73
CA ASP A 76 0.28 2.80 42.09
C ASP A 76 1.42 2.89 41.06
N SER A 77 2.09 1.76 40.88
CA SER A 77 3.13 1.46 39.90
C SER A 77 2.77 1.96 38.47
N ALA A 78 3.71 1.84 37.52
CA ALA A 78 3.50 2.24 36.12
C ALA A 78 2.31 1.55 35.41
N ILE A 79 1.62 0.62 36.08
CA ILE A 79 0.49 -0.17 35.63
C ILE A 79 -0.64 0.69 35.05
N VAL A 80 -1.13 0.25 33.89
CA VAL A 80 -2.24 0.83 33.13
C VAL A 80 -3.52 0.02 33.38
N TYR A 81 -4.63 0.70 33.65
CA TYR A 81 -5.96 0.08 33.76
C TYR A 81 -7.07 1.07 33.37
N ASP A 82 -8.29 0.56 33.16
CA ASP A 82 -9.43 1.31 32.59
C ASP A 82 -9.66 2.70 33.21
N ALA A 83 -9.84 2.76 34.54
CA ALA A 83 -10.11 4.01 35.24
C ALA A 83 -8.93 5.01 35.21
N LYS A 84 -7.69 4.52 35.33
CA LYS A 84 -6.48 5.36 35.28
C LYS A 84 -6.26 5.96 33.90
N LEU A 85 -6.52 5.17 32.85
CA LEU A 85 -6.47 5.66 31.48
C LEU A 85 -7.52 6.75 31.25
N ALA A 86 -8.76 6.56 31.74
CA ALA A 86 -9.79 7.59 31.63
C ALA A 86 -9.41 8.87 32.39
N PHE A 87 -8.79 8.73 33.56
CA PHE A 87 -8.35 9.84 34.38
C PHE A 87 -7.24 10.65 33.69
N PHE A 88 -6.20 10.01 33.17
CA PHE A 88 -5.15 10.66 32.38
C PHE A 88 -5.73 11.47 31.20
N LEU A 89 -6.65 10.86 30.45
CA LEU A 89 -7.23 11.54 29.29
C LEU A 89 -8.00 12.80 29.71
N LYS A 90 -8.75 12.73 30.80
CA LYS A 90 -9.55 13.86 31.30
C LYS A 90 -8.71 14.96 31.94
N ASP A 91 -7.75 14.57 32.78
CA ASP A 91 -6.97 15.48 33.62
C ASP A 91 -5.82 16.16 32.87
N TYR A 92 -5.22 15.46 31.89
CA TYR A 92 -4.05 15.95 31.15
C TYR A 92 -4.32 16.12 29.65
N VAL A 93 -4.74 15.06 28.95
CA VAL A 93 -4.80 15.11 27.48
C VAL A 93 -5.82 16.13 26.97
N LEU A 94 -7.01 16.19 27.58
CA LEU A 94 -8.04 17.16 27.20
C LEU A 94 -7.73 18.60 27.66
N THR A 95 -6.96 18.78 28.73
CA THR A 95 -6.57 20.11 29.24
C THR A 95 -5.43 20.71 28.43
N CYS A 96 -4.44 19.91 28.03
CA CYS A 96 -3.37 20.35 27.13
C CYS A 96 -3.87 20.74 25.73
N GLY A 97 -4.94 20.08 25.25
CA GLY A 97 -5.54 20.40 23.95
C GLY A 97 -4.62 20.14 22.75
N ASN A 98 -4.89 20.83 21.64
CA ASN A 98 -4.13 20.69 20.39
C ASN A 98 -2.86 21.56 20.42
N LYS A 99 -1.70 20.92 20.29
CA LYS A 99 -0.40 21.60 20.34
C LYS A 99 -0.14 22.57 19.18
N PHE A 100 -0.77 22.34 18.02
CA PHE A 100 -0.51 23.11 16.80
C PHE A 100 -1.64 24.06 16.43
N LYS A 101 -2.87 23.70 16.78
CA LYS A 101 -4.05 24.52 16.50
C LYS A 101 -4.42 25.29 17.76
N LYS A 102 -4.35 26.61 17.67
CA LYS A 102 -4.81 27.52 18.72
C LYS A 102 -6.13 28.18 18.30
N ASN A 103 -6.94 28.51 19.28
CA ASN A 103 -8.14 29.33 19.13
C ASN A 103 -7.73 30.81 18.98
N ALA A 104 -8.70 31.69 18.72
CA ALA A 104 -8.46 33.13 18.58
C ALA A 104 -7.88 33.76 19.87
N ASP A 105 -8.24 33.20 21.03
CA ASP A 105 -7.74 33.56 22.35
C ASP A 105 -6.38 32.91 22.69
N ILE A 106 -5.68 32.32 21.70
CA ILE A 106 -4.38 31.65 21.82
C ILE A 106 -4.46 30.34 22.65
N SER A 107 -5.61 30.01 23.23
CA SER A 107 -5.82 28.75 23.95
C SER A 107 -5.68 27.55 23.01
N PRO A 108 -5.16 26.40 23.48
CA PRO A 108 -5.11 25.19 22.67
C PRO A 108 -6.50 24.76 22.21
N ALA A 109 -6.66 24.55 20.91
CA ALA A 109 -7.94 24.08 20.38
C ALA A 109 -8.25 22.69 20.96
N PRO A 110 -9.52 22.38 21.28
CA PRO A 110 -9.86 21.10 21.89
C PRO A 110 -9.58 19.92 20.95
N LEU A 111 -9.11 18.80 21.52
CA LEU A 111 -8.83 17.58 20.77
C LEU A 111 -10.12 16.91 20.29
N GLY A 112 -10.10 16.42 19.05
CA GLY A 112 -11.19 15.59 18.52
C GLY A 112 -11.07 14.14 18.97
N ARG A 113 -12.18 13.39 18.90
CA ARG A 113 -12.25 11.96 19.28
C ARG A 113 -11.11 11.11 18.68
N LYS A 114 -10.74 11.33 17.42
CA LYS A 114 -9.66 10.58 16.76
C LYS A 114 -8.30 10.78 17.44
N SER A 115 -7.98 12.02 17.83
CA SER A 115 -6.73 12.32 18.54
C SER A 115 -6.72 11.66 19.91
N VAL A 116 -7.83 11.73 20.66
CA VAL A 116 -7.97 11.03 21.95
C VAL A 116 -7.79 9.53 21.79
N LEU A 117 -8.38 8.92 20.76
CA LEU A 117 -8.19 7.49 20.46
C LEU A 117 -6.73 7.12 20.15
N THR A 118 -5.91 8.03 19.61
CA THR A 118 -4.48 7.75 19.42
C THR A 118 -3.71 7.66 20.74
N TYR A 119 -4.09 8.46 21.76
CA TYR A 119 -3.57 8.31 23.12
C TYR A 119 -4.02 6.99 23.74
N VAL A 120 -5.32 6.66 23.63
CA VAL A 120 -5.85 5.37 24.11
C VAL A 120 -5.05 4.21 23.51
N LYS A 121 -4.83 4.19 22.20
CA LYS A 121 -4.05 3.12 21.54
C LYS A 121 -2.61 3.06 22.04
N ALA A 122 -1.95 4.21 22.18
CA ALA A 122 -0.56 4.26 22.64
C ALA A 122 -0.40 3.80 24.10
N VAL A 123 -1.37 4.07 24.98
CA VAL A 123 -1.31 3.63 26.38
C VAL A 123 -1.83 2.20 26.55
N VAL A 124 -2.80 1.76 25.76
CA VAL A 124 -3.19 0.34 25.68
C VAL A 124 -2.04 -0.52 25.17
N ASP A 125 -1.19 0.00 24.28
CA ASP A 125 0.05 -0.66 23.89
C ASP A 125 1.00 -0.89 25.07
N LEU A 126 1.12 0.08 26.00
CA LEU A 126 1.86 -0.12 27.25
C LEU A 126 1.20 -1.18 28.13
N TYR A 127 -0.13 -1.20 28.19
CA TYR A 127 -0.86 -2.23 28.94
C TYR A 127 -0.52 -3.63 28.44
N HIS A 128 -0.51 -3.85 27.12
CA HIS A 128 -0.14 -5.16 26.55
C HIS A 128 1.29 -5.56 26.94
N GLN A 129 2.25 -4.64 26.83
CA GLN A 129 3.63 -4.89 27.28
C GLN A 129 3.72 -5.23 28.77
N GLN A 130 2.92 -4.60 29.62
CA GLN A 130 2.92 -4.87 31.06
C GLN A 130 2.26 -6.20 31.42
N VAL A 131 1.22 -6.61 30.69
CA VAL A 131 0.57 -7.92 30.85
C VAL A 131 1.52 -9.02 30.40
N GLU A 132 2.14 -8.85 29.24
CA GLU A 132 3.12 -9.78 28.67
C GLU A 132 4.35 -9.96 29.57
N ALA A 133 4.80 -8.89 30.22
CA ALA A 133 5.89 -8.93 31.19
C ALA A 133 5.44 -9.38 32.61
N GLY A 134 4.17 -9.73 32.80
CA GLY A 134 3.63 -10.22 34.07
C GLY A 134 3.44 -9.16 35.17
N PHE A 135 3.72 -7.88 34.88
CA PHE A 135 3.57 -6.78 35.85
C PHE A 135 2.12 -6.36 36.06
N ASN A 136 1.25 -6.55 35.07
CA ASN A 136 -0.12 -6.05 35.11
C ASN A 136 -1.13 -7.20 35.19
N LYS A 137 -1.86 -7.26 36.32
CA LYS A 137 -2.89 -8.26 36.59
C LYS A 137 -4.31 -7.81 36.24
N HIS A 138 -4.48 -6.59 35.71
CA HIS A 138 -5.80 -6.11 35.33
C HIS A 138 -6.30 -6.77 34.06
N ILE A 139 -7.61 -7.07 34.03
CA ILE A 139 -8.28 -7.77 32.92
C ILE A 139 -8.21 -6.98 31.61
N MET A 140 -8.27 -5.64 31.67
CA MET A 140 -8.20 -4.78 30.48
C MET A 140 -7.89 -3.32 30.80
N ALA A 141 -7.19 -2.65 29.87
CA ALA A 141 -6.99 -1.19 29.89
C ALA A 141 -8.13 -0.38 29.25
N ARG A 142 -8.99 -1.02 28.44
CA ARG A 142 -10.13 -0.37 27.77
C ARG A 142 -11.43 -1.07 28.14
N GLY A 143 -11.98 -0.70 29.28
CA GLY A 143 -13.20 -1.27 29.85
C GLY A 143 -14.41 -0.34 29.77
N PRO A 144 -15.43 -0.59 30.60
CA PRO A 144 -16.68 0.17 30.61
C PRO A 144 -16.49 1.67 30.88
N ILE A 145 -15.50 2.06 31.70
CA ILE A 145 -15.24 3.47 32.01
C ILE A 145 -14.70 4.19 30.80
N MET A 146 -13.71 3.61 30.10
CA MET A 146 -13.19 4.18 28.86
C MET A 146 -14.26 4.30 27.79
N LYS A 147 -15.15 3.31 27.67
CA LYS A 147 -16.29 3.37 26.74
C LYS A 147 -17.19 4.58 27.04
N ARG A 148 -17.63 4.72 28.29
CA ARG A 148 -18.46 5.87 28.73
C ARG A 148 -17.75 7.20 28.52
N PHE A 149 -16.45 7.28 28.82
CA PHE A 149 -15.64 8.48 28.59
C PHE A 149 -15.62 8.89 27.11
N LEU A 150 -15.34 7.95 26.20
CA LEU A 150 -15.29 8.21 24.76
C LEU A 150 -16.68 8.61 24.20
N ASP A 151 -17.75 8.00 24.70
CA ASP A 151 -19.12 8.33 24.30
C ASP A 151 -19.50 9.74 24.76
N THR A 152 -19.22 10.09 26.02
CA THR A 152 -19.44 11.44 26.56
C THR A 152 -18.60 12.48 25.83
N HIS A 153 -17.33 12.18 25.52
CA HIS A 153 -16.50 13.07 24.72
C HIS A 153 -17.09 13.33 23.33
N THR A 154 -17.59 12.28 22.68
CA THR A 154 -18.24 12.39 21.35
C THR A 154 -19.47 13.28 21.43
N LYS A 155 -20.34 13.08 22.43
CA LYS A 155 -21.53 13.91 22.65
C LYS A 155 -21.17 15.37 22.92
N LYS A 156 -20.13 15.63 23.74
CA LYS A 156 -19.62 16.98 24.01
C LYS A 156 -19.06 17.64 22.75
N GLU A 157 -18.30 16.90 21.94
CA GLU A 157 -17.77 17.41 20.67
C GLU A 157 -18.92 17.81 19.73
N THR A 158 -19.95 16.96 19.55
CA THR A 158 -21.12 17.28 18.72
C THR A 158 -21.87 18.51 19.24
N ARG A 159 -22.11 18.59 20.55
CA ARG A 159 -22.76 19.76 21.17
C ARG A 159 -21.96 21.03 20.93
N ARG A 160 -20.64 20.97 21.15
CA ARG A 160 -19.72 22.10 20.95
C ARG A 160 -19.77 22.63 19.53
N LYS A 161 -19.65 21.74 18.53
CA LYS A 161 -19.73 22.12 17.10
C LYS A 161 -21.03 22.83 16.75
N ARG A 162 -22.14 22.39 17.34
CA ARG A 162 -23.45 23.03 17.14
C ARG A 162 -23.52 24.43 17.78
N THR A 163 -22.98 24.59 19.00
CA THR A 163 -22.93 25.91 19.68
C THR A 163 -21.93 26.88 19.06
N GLU A 164 -20.84 26.37 18.49
CA GLU A 164 -19.80 27.17 17.80
C GLU A 164 -20.18 27.48 16.34
N TYR A 165 -21.38 27.07 15.89
CA TYR A 165 -21.83 27.19 14.50
C TYR A 165 -20.78 26.72 13.49
N GLU A 166 -20.09 25.61 13.79
CA GLU A 166 -19.13 25.04 12.84
C GLU A 166 -19.87 24.71 11.53
N ASP A 167 -19.25 25.10 10.40
CA ASP A 167 -19.82 24.93 9.06
C ASP A 167 -20.40 23.53 8.87
N CYS A 168 -21.71 23.48 8.67
CA CYS A 168 -22.47 22.25 8.52
C CYS A 168 -22.15 21.51 7.21
N GLY A 169 -21.59 22.20 6.20
CA GLY A 169 -21.11 21.61 4.95
C GLY A 169 -19.75 20.91 5.09
N LYS A 170 -19.00 21.19 6.15
CA LYS A 170 -17.66 20.64 6.36
C LYS A 170 -17.69 19.13 6.59
N ASN A 171 -16.91 18.39 5.80
CA ASN A 171 -16.86 16.91 5.79
C ASN A 171 -18.18 16.23 5.36
N THR A 172 -19.09 16.95 4.71
CA THR A 172 -20.32 16.38 4.14
C THR A 172 -20.11 16.00 2.66
N LEU A 173 -21.21 15.81 1.93
CA LEU A 173 -21.22 15.62 0.47
C LEU A 173 -20.49 16.76 -0.26
N ASN A 174 -20.54 17.98 0.28
CA ASN A 174 -19.88 19.16 -0.31
C ASN A 174 -18.37 19.26 -0.01
N GLY A 175 -17.78 18.29 0.70
CA GLY A 175 -16.36 18.29 1.06
C GLY A 175 -15.41 17.75 -0.01
N ASP A 176 -15.95 17.48 -1.20
CA ASP A 176 -15.25 16.98 -2.39
C ASP A 176 -15.24 18.06 -3.47
N TYR A 177 -14.49 17.83 -4.56
CA TYR A 177 -14.53 18.70 -5.73
C TYR A 177 -15.43 18.08 -6.81
N THR A 178 -16.12 18.96 -7.53
CA THR A 178 -16.93 18.67 -8.74
C THR A 178 -16.05 18.41 -9.97
N ASP A 179 -16.62 17.91 -11.06
CA ASP A 179 -15.88 17.70 -12.32
C ASP A 179 -15.31 19.01 -12.88
N LYS A 180 -16.04 20.12 -12.74
CA LYS A 180 -15.57 21.46 -13.15
C LYS A 180 -14.39 21.93 -12.30
N GLU A 181 -14.35 21.58 -11.03
CA GLU A 181 -13.23 21.88 -10.15
C GLU A 181 -12.04 20.95 -10.41
N LEU A 182 -12.29 19.67 -10.71
CA LEU A 182 -11.26 18.73 -11.15
C LEU A 182 -10.57 19.22 -12.43
N LEU A 183 -11.33 19.73 -13.39
CA LEU A 183 -10.79 20.36 -14.59
C LEU A 183 -9.94 21.59 -14.25
N ARG A 184 -10.46 22.52 -13.44
CA ARG A 184 -9.72 23.71 -12.99
C ARG A 184 -8.43 23.37 -12.23
N ILE A 185 -8.44 22.33 -11.40
CA ILE A 185 -7.25 21.82 -10.72
C ILE A 185 -6.21 21.36 -11.74
N ASN A 186 -6.65 20.61 -12.75
CA ASN A 186 -5.76 20.11 -13.80
C ASN A 186 -5.20 21.22 -14.70
N GLN A 187 -6.01 22.24 -15.00
CA GLN A 187 -5.61 23.47 -15.71
C GLN A 187 -4.57 24.26 -14.93
N TYR A 188 -4.75 24.39 -13.61
CA TYR A 188 -3.79 25.09 -12.76
C TYR A 188 -2.38 24.51 -12.89
N PHE A 189 -2.23 23.18 -12.93
CA PHE A 189 -0.92 22.55 -13.15
C PHE A 189 -0.31 22.90 -14.51
N PHE A 190 -1.11 23.09 -15.56
CA PHE A 190 -0.60 23.54 -16.86
C PHE A 190 -0.21 25.02 -16.85
N ILE A 191 -1.03 25.88 -16.25
CA ILE A 191 -0.80 27.33 -16.17
C ILE A 191 0.50 27.65 -15.43
N GLN A 192 0.87 26.84 -14.42
CA GLN A 192 2.14 27.00 -13.70
C GLN A 192 3.38 26.82 -14.58
N ASN A 193 3.25 26.19 -15.76
CA ASN A 193 4.27 26.07 -16.80
C ASN A 193 5.68 25.68 -16.29
N ASN A 194 5.78 24.62 -15.49
CA ASN A 194 7.08 24.11 -15.03
C ASN A 194 7.06 22.59 -14.86
N ILE A 195 8.24 21.97 -14.81
CA ILE A 195 8.35 20.51 -14.74
C ILE A 195 7.77 19.96 -13.42
N PHE A 196 7.91 20.69 -12.32
CA PHE A 196 7.36 20.27 -11.03
C PHE A 196 5.82 20.26 -11.05
N SER A 197 5.17 21.15 -11.81
CA SER A 197 3.73 21.14 -11.95
C SER A 197 3.22 19.92 -12.71
N LEU A 198 3.94 19.46 -13.75
CA LEU A 198 3.66 18.19 -14.43
C LEU A 198 3.83 16.98 -13.50
N ARG A 199 4.91 16.95 -12.71
CA ARG A 199 5.10 15.93 -11.66
C ARG A 199 3.91 15.91 -10.69
N ASN A 200 3.51 17.08 -10.21
CA ASN A 200 2.41 17.23 -9.26
C ASN A 200 1.07 16.83 -9.88
N LYS A 201 0.86 17.10 -11.17
CA LYS A 201 -0.30 16.66 -11.95
C LYS A 201 -0.39 15.14 -12.02
N VAL A 202 0.71 14.43 -12.30
CA VAL A 202 0.73 12.96 -12.29
C VAL A 202 0.40 12.43 -10.90
N CYS A 203 1.05 12.97 -9.85
CA CYS A 203 0.80 12.56 -8.47
C CYS A 203 -0.67 12.80 -8.03
N PHE A 204 -1.26 13.94 -8.44
CA PHE A 204 -2.68 14.23 -8.25
C PHE A 204 -3.58 13.24 -9.00
N SER A 205 -3.26 12.96 -10.26
CA SER A 205 -3.98 12.03 -11.13
C SER A 205 -3.99 10.62 -10.53
N MET A 206 -2.84 10.09 -10.13
CA MET A 206 -2.75 8.78 -9.46
C MET A 206 -3.56 8.73 -8.16
N SER A 207 -3.54 9.81 -7.37
CA SER A 207 -4.31 9.87 -6.13
C SER A 207 -5.83 9.90 -6.38
N HIS A 208 -6.26 10.47 -7.51
CA HIS A 208 -7.66 10.55 -7.93
C HIS A 208 -8.10 9.28 -8.68
N THR A 209 -7.56 9.02 -9.87
CA THR A 209 -8.03 7.96 -10.77
C THR A 209 -7.65 6.56 -10.30
N MET A 210 -6.45 6.39 -9.72
CA MET A 210 -6.03 5.10 -9.14
C MET A 210 -6.44 4.97 -7.66
N LEU A 211 -7.14 5.97 -7.10
CA LEU A 211 -7.53 6.09 -5.70
C LEU A 211 -6.36 5.88 -4.71
N MET A 212 -5.12 6.24 -5.04
CA MET A 212 -3.98 5.93 -4.17
C MET A 212 -3.90 6.85 -2.94
N ARG A 213 -3.37 6.32 -1.83
CA ARG A 213 -2.99 7.15 -0.67
C ARG A 213 -1.69 7.87 -0.99
N SER A 214 -1.45 9.03 -0.38
CA SER A 214 -0.19 9.78 -0.51
C SER A 214 1.04 8.90 -0.38
N GLU A 215 1.14 8.08 0.66
CA GLU A 215 2.32 7.23 0.89
C GLU A 215 2.59 6.29 -0.30
N ALA A 216 1.55 5.65 -0.84
CA ALA A 216 1.67 4.75 -1.99
C ALA A 216 1.98 5.52 -3.29
N ALA A 217 1.37 6.70 -3.48
CA ALA A 217 1.60 7.53 -4.66
C ALA A 217 3.01 8.10 -4.70
N LEU A 218 3.49 8.66 -3.60
CA LEU A 218 4.81 9.26 -3.52
C LEU A 218 5.90 8.18 -3.63
N GLY A 219 5.72 7.02 -2.96
CA GLY A 219 6.68 5.92 -3.02
C GLY A 219 6.63 5.08 -4.30
N THR A 220 5.83 5.43 -5.31
CA THR A 220 5.78 4.66 -6.56
C THR A 220 7.14 4.70 -7.25
N GLN A 221 7.64 3.53 -7.64
CA GLN A 221 8.85 3.36 -8.45
C GLN A 221 8.47 2.94 -9.86
N LEU A 222 9.36 3.18 -10.83
CA LEU A 222 9.15 2.80 -12.23
C LEU A 222 8.75 1.32 -12.45
N PRO A 223 9.38 0.30 -11.81
CA PRO A 223 9.00 -1.11 -12.04
C PRO A 223 7.60 -1.48 -11.57
N TYR A 224 6.95 -0.64 -10.76
CA TYR A 224 5.59 -0.91 -10.33
C TYR A 224 4.55 -0.51 -11.36
N LEU A 225 4.94 0.20 -12.42
CA LEU A 225 4.06 0.63 -13.49
C LEU A 225 4.09 -0.35 -14.65
N PHE A 226 2.91 -0.76 -15.10
CA PHE A 226 2.73 -1.55 -16.32
C PHE A 226 1.38 -1.24 -16.95
N ILE A 227 1.15 -1.73 -18.16
CA ILE A 227 -0.08 -1.50 -18.92
C ILE A 227 -0.75 -2.84 -19.22
N ILE A 228 -2.09 -2.88 -19.13
CA ILE A 228 -2.90 -3.99 -19.63
C ILE A 228 -3.92 -3.47 -20.64
N GLU A 229 -4.08 -4.20 -21.74
CA GLU A 229 -5.16 -3.98 -22.70
C GLU A 229 -6.47 -4.59 -22.18
N LEU A 230 -7.50 -3.75 -22.07
CA LEU A 230 -8.86 -4.17 -21.77
C LEU A 230 -9.62 -4.33 -23.08
N LYS A 231 -9.80 -5.58 -23.49
CA LYS A 231 -10.57 -5.91 -24.70
C LYS A 231 -12.04 -5.56 -24.51
N THR A 232 -12.73 -5.33 -25.63
CA THR A 232 -14.20 -5.18 -25.72
C THR A 232 -14.80 -4.10 -24.81
N GLN A 233 -14.13 -2.95 -24.67
CA GLN A 233 -14.64 -1.82 -23.87
C GLN A 233 -15.36 -0.75 -24.69
N GLY A 234 -15.16 -0.77 -26.00
CA GLY A 234 -15.69 0.19 -26.96
C GLY A 234 -14.89 0.19 -28.26
N PRO A 235 -15.17 1.14 -29.17
CA PRO A 235 -14.54 1.21 -30.48
C PRO A 235 -13.06 1.58 -30.45
N SER A 236 -12.58 2.24 -29.39
CA SER A 236 -11.16 2.58 -29.25
C SER A 236 -10.39 1.53 -28.43
N SER A 237 -9.11 1.30 -28.77
CA SER A 237 -8.22 0.48 -27.95
C SER A 237 -8.12 1.03 -26.53
N CYS A 238 -8.43 0.17 -25.55
CA CYS A 238 -8.50 0.55 -24.14
C CYS A 238 -7.31 -0.01 -23.38
N PHE A 239 -6.41 0.87 -22.96
CA PHE A 239 -5.24 0.53 -22.15
C PHE A 239 -5.40 1.10 -20.75
N ALA A 240 -5.14 0.26 -19.74
CA ALA A 240 -5.11 0.65 -18.34
C ALA A 240 -3.67 0.75 -17.88
N ILE A 241 -3.28 1.93 -17.37
CA ILE A 241 -2.03 2.07 -16.60
C ILE A 241 -2.30 1.50 -15.22
N ILE A 242 -1.46 0.58 -14.78
CA ILE A 242 -1.53 -0.09 -13.49
C ILE A 242 -0.28 0.24 -12.69
N SER A 243 -0.47 0.62 -11.43
CA SER A 243 0.56 0.76 -10.42
C SER A 243 0.40 -0.31 -9.36
N THR A 244 1.44 -1.11 -9.16
CA THR A 244 1.51 -2.13 -8.11
C THR A 244 1.82 -1.47 -6.77
N ILE A 245 0.99 -1.75 -5.79
CA ILE A 245 1.10 -1.24 -4.42
C ILE A 245 1.46 -2.43 -3.53
N ILE A 246 2.76 -2.58 -3.26
CA ILE A 246 3.29 -3.62 -2.36
C ILE A 246 3.53 -3.13 -0.93
N PHE A 247 3.54 -1.81 -0.73
CA PHE A 247 3.83 -1.17 0.56
C PHE A 247 2.75 -0.16 0.96
N GLY A 248 2.69 0.17 2.25
CA GLY A 248 1.85 1.23 2.80
C GLY A 248 1.22 0.87 4.14
N LYS A 249 0.93 1.88 4.97
CA LYS A 249 0.42 1.71 6.35
C LYS A 249 -0.79 0.79 6.50
N THR A 250 -1.62 0.67 5.47
CA THR A 250 -2.84 -0.14 5.51
C THR A 250 -2.67 -1.54 4.94
N ASN A 251 -1.55 -1.81 4.28
CA ASN A 251 -1.22 -3.13 3.74
C ASN A 251 -0.38 -3.92 4.74
N LYS A 252 -0.99 -4.27 5.87
CA LYS A 252 -0.28 -4.96 6.97
C LYS A 252 0.19 -6.36 6.62
N ASP A 253 -0.49 -6.99 5.66
CA ASP A 253 -0.26 -8.39 5.27
C ASP A 253 0.72 -8.52 4.09
N GLY A 254 1.28 -7.39 3.59
CA GLY A 254 2.17 -7.39 2.42
C GLY A 254 1.48 -7.83 1.11
N LYS A 255 0.14 -7.76 1.03
CA LYS A 255 -0.63 -8.18 -0.13
C LYS A 255 -0.35 -7.27 -1.32
N ILE A 256 -0.15 -7.86 -2.49
CA ILE A 256 -0.02 -7.09 -3.73
C ILE A 256 -1.40 -6.48 -4.05
N GLN A 257 -1.45 -5.15 -4.14
CA GLN A 257 -2.64 -4.41 -4.53
C GLN A 257 -2.37 -3.64 -5.82
N TYR A 258 -3.43 -3.25 -6.53
CA TYR A 258 -3.29 -2.50 -7.78
C TYR A 258 -4.04 -1.17 -7.70
N GLY A 259 -3.45 -0.13 -8.28
CA GLY A 259 -4.13 1.09 -8.66
C GLY A 259 -4.16 1.19 -10.18
N SER A 260 -5.30 1.48 -10.77
CA SER A 260 -5.47 1.46 -12.23
C SER A 260 -6.14 2.72 -12.72
N ALA A 261 -5.75 3.19 -13.91
CA ALA A 261 -6.31 4.37 -14.54
C ALA A 261 -6.43 4.18 -16.06
N LEU A 262 -7.56 4.59 -16.62
CA LEU A 262 -7.79 4.60 -18.07
C LEU A 262 -7.46 5.96 -18.69
N ARG A 263 -7.34 6.01 -20.01
CA ARG A 263 -7.21 7.27 -20.74
C ARG A 263 -8.53 8.03 -20.61
N HIS A 264 -8.48 9.27 -20.16
CA HIS A 264 -9.69 10.06 -19.90
C HIS A 264 -10.27 10.62 -21.22
N ARG A 265 -11.59 10.76 -21.30
CA ARG A 265 -12.30 11.36 -22.46
C ARG A 265 -11.81 12.78 -22.74
N ASP A 266 -11.78 13.63 -21.72
CA ASP A 266 -11.10 14.93 -21.72
C ASP A 266 -9.57 14.78 -21.66
N VAL A 267 -8.84 15.52 -22.50
CA VAL A 267 -7.38 15.53 -22.55
C VAL A 267 -6.74 16.19 -21.34
N GLU A 268 -7.39 17.21 -20.77
CA GLU A 268 -6.81 18.02 -19.70
C GLU A 268 -6.78 17.26 -18.37
N VAL A 269 -7.71 16.34 -18.15
CA VAL A 269 -7.80 15.50 -16.95
C VAL A 269 -7.13 14.13 -17.14
N CYS A 270 -6.59 13.86 -18.33
CA CYS A 270 -6.13 12.54 -18.72
C CYS A 270 -4.90 12.07 -17.94
N PRO A 271 -4.98 10.96 -17.18
CA PRO A 271 -3.82 10.44 -16.44
C PRO A 271 -2.74 9.93 -17.41
N HIS A 272 -3.10 9.25 -18.50
CA HIS A 272 -2.13 8.83 -19.54
C HIS A 272 -1.39 10.04 -20.14
N GLY A 273 -2.11 11.12 -20.40
CA GLY A 273 -1.53 12.37 -20.91
C GLY A 273 -0.57 12.98 -19.90
N ALA A 274 -0.97 13.01 -18.61
CA ALA A 274 -0.12 13.50 -17.54
C ALA A 274 1.19 12.69 -17.42
N PHE A 275 1.12 11.35 -17.45
CA PHE A 275 2.32 10.48 -17.44
C PHE A 275 3.23 10.77 -18.64
N ALA A 276 2.67 10.79 -19.86
CA ALA A 276 3.43 11.02 -21.07
C ALA A 276 4.11 12.40 -21.06
N GLN A 277 3.40 13.46 -20.68
CA GLN A 277 3.94 14.82 -20.57
C GLN A 277 5.03 14.90 -19.51
N TYR A 278 4.85 14.24 -18.38
CA TYR A 278 5.85 14.21 -17.32
C TYR A 278 7.12 13.48 -17.79
N PHE A 279 7.02 12.26 -18.32
CA PHE A 279 8.18 11.54 -18.86
C PHE A 279 8.87 12.30 -19.99
N PHE A 280 8.10 12.91 -20.89
CA PHE A 280 8.66 13.76 -21.93
C PHE A 280 9.45 14.94 -21.34
N SER A 281 8.92 15.59 -20.30
CA SER A 281 9.63 16.67 -19.61
C SER A 281 10.91 16.20 -18.92
N LEU A 282 10.92 14.99 -18.34
CA LEU A 282 12.11 14.43 -17.69
C LEU A 282 13.23 14.16 -18.70
N PHE A 283 12.92 13.48 -19.80
CA PHE A 283 13.95 13.00 -20.72
C PHE A 283 14.36 14.04 -21.78
N HIS A 284 13.44 14.90 -22.22
CA HIS A 284 13.75 15.90 -23.26
C HIS A 284 14.04 17.29 -22.73
N HIS A 285 13.36 17.72 -21.66
CA HIS A 285 13.58 19.08 -21.14
C HIS A 285 14.61 19.11 -20.01
N GLN A 286 14.59 18.13 -19.10
CA GLN A 286 15.60 18.03 -18.05
C GLN A 286 16.85 17.26 -18.49
N ASN A 287 16.83 16.61 -19.66
CA ASN A 287 17.91 15.75 -20.16
C ASN A 287 18.35 14.71 -19.13
N LEU A 288 17.41 14.20 -18.32
CA LEU A 288 17.72 13.11 -17.41
C LEU A 288 18.07 11.86 -18.24
N PRO A 289 19.05 11.06 -17.78
CA PRO A 289 19.38 9.83 -18.46
C PRO A 289 18.16 8.91 -18.48
N PHE A 290 17.90 8.34 -19.66
CA PHE A 290 16.85 7.34 -19.80
C PHE A 290 17.20 6.11 -18.92
N PRO A 291 16.22 5.45 -18.28
CA PRO A 291 16.50 4.30 -17.42
C PRO A 291 17.28 3.20 -18.14
N ASN A 292 18.26 2.63 -17.44
CA ASN A 292 19.02 1.49 -17.94
C ASN A 292 18.28 0.20 -17.62
N PHE A 293 17.79 -0.51 -18.64
CA PHE A 293 17.05 -1.76 -18.47
C PHE A 293 17.93 -3.01 -18.59
N SER A 294 19.27 -2.89 -18.51
CA SER A 294 20.17 -4.04 -18.62
C SER A 294 19.97 -5.06 -17.51
N THR A 295 19.90 -4.61 -16.25
CA THR A 295 19.61 -5.46 -15.10
C THR A 295 18.53 -4.84 -14.22
N ARG A 296 17.87 -5.67 -13.40
CA ARG A 296 16.84 -5.18 -12.46
C ARG A 296 17.41 -4.14 -11.48
N ARG A 297 18.66 -4.32 -11.04
CA ARG A 297 19.35 -3.40 -10.11
C ARG A 297 19.51 -2.00 -10.70
N ASP A 298 19.58 -1.87 -12.01
CA ASP A 298 19.84 -0.58 -12.67
C ASP A 298 18.64 0.38 -12.66
N TRP A 299 17.41 -0.12 -12.44
CA TRP A 299 16.21 0.71 -12.53
C TRP A 299 15.10 0.40 -11.51
N TYR A 300 15.18 -0.69 -10.76
CA TYR A 300 14.12 -1.05 -9.80
C TYR A 300 13.99 -0.02 -8.67
N ASP A 301 15.10 0.61 -8.29
CA ASP A 301 15.13 1.62 -7.23
C ASP A 301 14.75 3.03 -7.70
N THR A 302 14.44 3.21 -8.99
CA THR A 302 14.10 4.52 -9.55
C THR A 302 12.70 4.95 -9.12
N TYR A 303 12.63 5.93 -8.24
CA TYR A 303 11.38 6.58 -7.84
C TYR A 303 10.76 7.36 -9.01
N LEU A 304 9.43 7.27 -9.13
CA LEU A 304 8.68 8.07 -10.10
C LEU A 304 8.71 9.56 -9.73
N PHE A 305 8.74 9.88 -8.43
CA PHE A 305 8.76 11.25 -7.93
C PHE A 305 9.97 11.48 -7.01
N PRO A 306 11.19 11.52 -7.55
CA PRO A 306 12.39 11.64 -6.73
C PRO A 306 12.41 12.96 -5.96
N ASN A 307 12.96 12.91 -4.75
CA ASN A 307 13.36 14.09 -3.99
C ASN A 307 14.60 14.76 -4.64
N ALA A 308 15.06 15.88 -4.09
CA ALA A 308 16.21 16.60 -4.62
C ALA A 308 17.53 15.80 -4.58
N THR A 309 17.65 14.84 -3.67
CA THR A 309 18.85 13.99 -3.47
C THR A 309 18.83 12.72 -4.32
N GLY A 310 17.69 12.35 -4.90
CA GLY A 310 17.51 11.15 -5.72
C GLY A 310 17.45 9.83 -4.95
N ASP A 311 17.63 9.83 -3.63
CA ASP A 311 17.66 8.66 -2.76
C ASP A 311 16.28 8.26 -2.21
N GLY A 312 15.24 9.03 -2.55
CA GLY A 312 13.90 8.81 -2.04
C GLY A 312 12.84 9.57 -2.83
N SER A 313 11.59 9.44 -2.40
CA SER A 313 10.48 10.19 -2.97
C SER A 313 10.29 11.56 -2.32
N ILE A 314 9.59 12.46 -3.00
CA ILE A 314 9.03 13.67 -2.36
C ILE A 314 8.20 13.33 -1.11
N THR A 315 8.16 14.27 -0.17
CA THR A 315 7.56 14.09 1.15
C THR A 315 6.06 14.38 1.16
N TYR A 316 5.38 13.83 2.17
CA TYR A 316 3.98 14.15 2.44
C TYR A 316 3.76 15.66 2.66
N SER A 317 4.69 16.33 3.36
CA SER A 317 4.62 17.77 3.63
C SER A 317 4.65 18.60 2.35
N GLU A 318 5.51 18.24 1.39
CA GLU A 318 5.58 18.92 0.10
C GLU A 318 4.30 18.73 -0.69
N GLN A 319 3.80 17.49 -0.82
CA GLN A 319 2.52 17.21 -1.47
C GLN A 319 1.37 17.99 -0.83
N ALA A 320 1.32 18.02 0.51
CA ALA A 320 0.30 18.75 1.23
C ALA A 320 0.40 20.27 1.04
N ASN A 321 1.60 20.85 0.90
CA ASN A 321 1.72 22.27 0.62
C ASN A 321 1.23 22.60 -0.80
N ILE A 322 1.54 21.76 -1.78
CA ILE A 322 1.05 21.89 -3.16
C ILE A 322 -0.48 21.83 -3.18
N TYR A 323 -1.09 20.84 -2.55
CA TYR A 323 -2.55 20.69 -2.56
C TYR A 323 -3.25 21.87 -1.89
N LYS A 324 -2.68 22.46 -0.83
CA LYS A 324 -3.23 23.68 -0.22
C LYS A 324 -3.25 24.85 -1.21
N GLN A 325 -2.17 25.03 -1.98
CA GLN A 325 -2.08 26.11 -2.97
C GLN A 325 -3.10 25.91 -4.09
N VAL A 326 -3.13 24.70 -4.67
CA VAL A 326 -4.04 24.33 -5.76
C VAL A 326 -5.50 24.49 -5.32
N PHE A 327 -5.88 23.93 -4.18
CA PHE A 327 -7.26 24.02 -3.72
C PHE A 327 -7.67 25.43 -3.34
N ARG A 328 -6.76 26.22 -2.76
CA ARG A 328 -7.03 27.65 -2.51
C ARG A 328 -7.27 28.40 -3.82
N TYR A 329 -6.49 28.13 -4.85
CA TYR A 329 -6.65 28.75 -6.16
C TYR A 329 -7.98 28.34 -6.82
N CYS A 330 -8.34 27.07 -6.75
CA CYS A 330 -9.55 26.54 -7.38
C CYS A 330 -10.84 26.75 -6.56
N GLY A 331 -10.75 27.29 -5.34
CA GLY A 331 -11.89 27.46 -4.43
C GLY A 331 -12.38 26.16 -3.79
N VAL A 332 -11.55 25.11 -3.74
CA VAL A 332 -11.92 23.81 -3.17
C VAL A 332 -11.70 23.82 -1.66
N HIS A 333 -12.78 23.63 -0.90
CA HIS A 333 -12.74 23.64 0.56
C HIS A 333 -12.79 22.21 1.12
N SER A 334 -11.64 21.68 1.56
CA SER A 334 -11.59 20.37 2.22
C SER A 334 -10.74 20.37 3.48
N SER A 335 -11.26 19.77 4.54
CA SER A 335 -10.50 19.58 5.79
C SER A 335 -9.53 18.40 5.73
N LYS A 336 -9.63 17.53 4.71
CA LYS A 336 -8.80 16.33 4.53
C LYS A 336 -8.06 16.38 3.19
N LEU A 337 -7.08 17.27 3.16
CA LEU A 337 -6.37 17.68 1.96
C LEU A 337 -5.95 16.54 1.01
N THR A 338 -5.13 15.59 1.46
CA THR A 338 -4.62 14.51 0.60
C THR A 338 -5.58 13.34 0.42
N HIS A 339 -6.69 13.32 1.18
CA HIS A 339 -7.71 12.28 1.07
C HIS A 339 -8.89 12.69 0.20
N VAL A 340 -9.02 13.98 -0.15
CA VAL A 340 -10.13 14.48 -0.96
C VAL A 340 -10.16 13.83 -2.33
N ASN A 341 -9.01 13.58 -2.95
CA ASN A 341 -8.92 12.94 -4.27
C ASN A 341 -9.59 11.56 -4.30
N ARG A 342 -9.30 10.73 -3.28
CA ARG A 342 -9.88 9.40 -3.13
C ARG A 342 -11.38 9.45 -2.85
N LYS A 343 -11.81 10.40 -2.02
CA LYS A 343 -13.22 10.57 -1.64
C LYS A 343 -14.05 11.07 -2.84
N SER A 344 -13.53 12.04 -3.57
CA SER A 344 -14.14 12.55 -4.79
C SER A 344 -14.25 11.46 -5.86
N ALA A 345 -13.15 10.76 -6.16
CA ALA A 345 -13.15 9.67 -7.16
C ALA A 345 -14.17 8.56 -6.84
N ILE A 346 -14.21 8.09 -5.59
CA ILE A 346 -15.17 7.03 -5.24
C ILE A 346 -16.62 7.53 -5.27
N ASN A 347 -16.86 8.79 -4.94
CA ASN A 347 -18.20 9.35 -4.99
C ASN A 347 -18.68 9.50 -6.43
N MET A 348 -17.79 9.84 -7.38
CA MET A 348 -18.11 9.78 -8.81
C MET A 348 -18.53 8.36 -9.22
N VAL A 349 -17.75 7.35 -8.82
CA VAL A 349 -18.07 5.93 -9.08
C VAL A 349 -19.41 5.52 -8.47
N ALA A 350 -19.69 5.95 -7.24
CA ALA A 350 -20.93 5.61 -6.55
C ALA A 350 -22.17 6.28 -7.16
N ASN A 351 -22.02 7.47 -7.75
CA ASN A 351 -23.12 8.17 -8.43
C ASN A 351 -23.50 7.54 -9.78
N GLU A 352 -22.65 6.69 -10.35
CA GLU A 352 -22.88 5.94 -11.60
C GLU A 352 -23.38 4.50 -11.35
N ASP A 353 -23.93 4.24 -10.16
CA ASP A 353 -24.54 2.97 -9.74
C ASP A 353 -23.60 1.74 -9.88
N VAL A 354 -22.29 1.95 -9.84
CA VAL A 354 -21.31 0.85 -9.87
C VAL A 354 -21.46 -0.02 -8.62
N SER A 355 -21.40 -1.35 -8.78
CA SER A 355 -21.55 -2.29 -7.67
C SER A 355 -20.61 -1.99 -6.48
N GLY A 356 -21.11 -2.20 -5.27
CA GLY A 356 -20.34 -2.02 -4.04
C GLY A 356 -19.08 -2.88 -3.97
N ASP A 357 -19.06 -4.04 -4.65
CA ASP A 357 -17.87 -4.90 -4.75
C ASP A 357 -16.75 -4.25 -5.58
N GLN A 358 -17.07 -3.73 -6.76
CA GLN A 358 -16.10 -3.00 -7.58
C GLN A 358 -15.62 -1.73 -6.86
N GLN A 359 -16.50 -1.02 -6.15
CA GLN A 359 -16.11 0.12 -5.31
C GLN A 359 -15.13 -0.27 -4.20
N ARG A 360 -15.38 -1.38 -3.50
CA ARG A 360 -14.48 -1.92 -2.46
C ARG A 360 -13.15 -2.38 -3.04
N GLN A 361 -13.16 -3.00 -4.22
CA GLN A 361 -11.97 -3.51 -4.90
C GLN A 361 -11.09 -2.36 -5.39
N VAL A 362 -11.63 -1.39 -6.15
CA VAL A 362 -10.86 -0.21 -6.62
C VAL A 362 -10.38 0.66 -5.44
N GLY A 363 -11.17 0.75 -4.37
CA GLY A 363 -10.80 1.44 -3.14
C GLY A 363 -9.72 0.71 -2.32
N ARG A 364 -9.53 -0.59 -2.56
CA ARG A 364 -8.77 -1.54 -1.72
C ARG A 364 -9.23 -1.49 -0.26
N TRP A 365 -10.54 -1.59 -0.06
CA TRP A 365 -11.18 -1.62 1.27
C TRP A 365 -11.73 -2.99 1.65
N GLY A 366 -11.73 -3.95 0.72
CA GLY A 366 -12.05 -5.34 1.02
C GLY A 366 -10.93 -6.03 1.79
N SER A 367 -11.28 -6.76 2.85
CA SER A 367 -10.41 -7.70 3.55
C SER A 367 -10.76 -9.16 3.25
N ASP A 368 -11.70 -9.39 2.33
CA ASP A 368 -12.18 -10.71 1.97
C ASP A 368 -11.05 -11.55 1.33
N ARG A 369 -11.02 -12.84 1.67
CA ARG A 369 -10.13 -13.83 1.06
C ARG A 369 -10.32 -13.89 -0.47
N MET A 370 -11.53 -13.68 -0.99
CA MET A 370 -11.76 -13.66 -2.44
C MET A 370 -10.96 -12.54 -3.13
N VAL A 371 -11.05 -11.32 -2.61
CA VAL A 371 -10.32 -10.15 -3.14
C VAL A 371 -8.82 -10.29 -2.90
N GLY A 372 -8.42 -10.90 -1.77
CA GLY A 372 -7.00 -11.06 -1.41
C GLY A 372 -6.28 -12.21 -2.09
N CYS A 373 -6.97 -13.25 -2.55
CA CYS A 373 -6.36 -14.50 -3.03
C CYS A 373 -6.73 -14.90 -4.46
N TYR A 374 -7.89 -14.50 -4.99
CA TYR A 374 -8.44 -15.07 -6.23
C TYR A 374 -8.74 -14.06 -7.34
N LEU A 375 -9.01 -12.79 -7.01
CA LEU A 375 -9.35 -11.76 -7.99
C LEU A 375 -8.10 -10.99 -8.45
N SER A 376 -7.60 -11.33 -9.64
CA SER A 376 -6.55 -10.58 -10.35
C SER A 376 -7.10 -9.60 -11.40
N GLY A 377 -8.41 -9.61 -11.66
CA GLY A 377 -9.05 -8.74 -12.64
C GLY A 377 -9.25 -7.30 -12.15
N LEU A 378 -9.26 -6.33 -13.08
CA LEU A 378 -9.58 -4.92 -12.78
C LEU A 378 -11.08 -4.70 -12.64
N SER A 379 -11.49 -3.80 -11.74
CA SER A 379 -12.88 -3.34 -11.61
C SER A 379 -13.22 -2.35 -12.73
N VAL A 380 -13.50 -2.87 -13.93
CA VAL A 380 -13.55 -2.08 -15.17
C VAL A 380 -14.56 -0.94 -15.11
N ASP A 381 -15.77 -1.14 -14.60
CA ASP A 381 -16.78 -0.08 -14.53
C ASP A 381 -16.33 1.02 -13.55
N ALA A 382 -15.77 0.61 -12.41
CA ALA A 382 -15.26 1.55 -11.41
C ALA A 382 -14.06 2.40 -11.89
N ILE A 383 -13.29 1.92 -12.89
CA ILE A 383 -12.16 2.69 -13.46
C ILE A 383 -12.57 3.49 -14.70
N LYS A 384 -13.69 3.16 -15.35
CA LYS A 384 -14.28 3.92 -16.46
C LYS A 384 -14.86 5.25 -15.99
N VAL A 385 -15.52 5.26 -14.84
CA VAL A 385 -16.17 6.46 -14.30
C VAL A 385 -15.18 7.62 -14.07
N PRO A 386 -14.05 7.44 -13.35
CA PRO A 386 -13.05 8.50 -13.18
C PRO A 386 -12.30 8.86 -14.48
N ALA A 387 -12.51 8.11 -15.57
CA ALA A 387 -12.01 8.43 -16.91
C ALA A 387 -13.03 9.19 -17.77
N GLY A 388 -14.19 9.55 -17.21
CA GLY A 388 -15.24 10.31 -17.90
C GLY A 388 -16.12 9.45 -18.82
N PHE A 389 -16.21 8.16 -18.54
CA PHE A 389 -17.06 7.21 -19.26
C PHE A 389 -18.13 6.63 -18.34
N THR A 390 -19.25 6.23 -18.94
CA THR A 390 -20.32 5.54 -18.23
C THR A 390 -20.02 4.05 -18.05
N THR A 391 -20.84 3.38 -17.26
CA THR A 391 -20.80 1.91 -17.05
C THR A 391 -21.40 1.13 -18.22
N ARG A 392 -21.93 1.81 -19.25
CA ARG A 392 -22.51 1.15 -20.42
C ARG A 392 -21.43 0.38 -21.18
N LYS A 393 -21.84 -0.78 -21.70
CA LYS A 393 -21.01 -1.57 -22.60
C LYS A 393 -20.70 -0.73 -23.85
N ASP A 394 -19.47 -0.86 -24.34
CA ASP A 394 -18.97 -0.21 -25.56
C ASP A 394 -18.93 1.34 -25.56
N ASP A 395 -19.06 1.99 -24.39
CA ASP A 395 -18.98 3.47 -24.27
C ASP A 395 -17.54 4.03 -24.30
N TYR A 396 -16.52 3.19 -24.41
CA TYR A 396 -15.14 3.66 -24.44
C TYR A 396 -14.72 4.11 -25.84
N PHE A 397 -14.76 5.43 -26.07
CA PHE A 397 -14.30 6.08 -27.29
C PHE A 397 -13.42 7.30 -27.00
N ILE A 398 -12.25 7.36 -27.64
CA ILE A 398 -11.31 8.48 -27.55
C ILE A 398 -11.19 9.14 -28.92
N ASN A 399 -11.89 10.28 -29.09
CA ASN A 399 -11.90 11.02 -30.35
C ASN A 399 -10.48 11.40 -30.85
N ARG A 400 -9.63 11.91 -29.94
CA ARG A 400 -8.23 12.29 -30.24
C ARG A 400 -7.26 11.12 -30.47
N GLY A 401 -7.77 9.89 -30.56
CA GLY A 401 -7.02 8.68 -30.91
C GLY A 401 -7.43 8.10 -32.26
N SER A 402 -8.19 8.84 -33.08
CA SER A 402 -8.74 8.34 -34.34
C SER A 402 -7.73 8.25 -35.48
N ILE A 403 -6.59 8.94 -35.37
CA ILE A 403 -5.52 8.93 -36.37
C ILE A 403 -4.26 8.46 -35.67
N GLU A 404 -3.65 7.41 -36.21
CA GLU A 404 -2.38 6.91 -35.72
C GLU A 404 -1.23 7.81 -36.24
N PRO A 405 -0.35 8.31 -35.37
CA PRO A 405 0.83 9.05 -35.81
C PRO A 405 1.76 8.17 -36.67
N SER A 406 2.52 8.77 -37.59
CA SER A 406 3.48 8.01 -38.39
C SER A 406 4.53 7.32 -37.51
N GLU A 407 5.05 6.19 -37.97
CA GLU A 407 6.09 5.45 -37.24
C GLU A 407 7.35 6.29 -37.02
N GLU A 408 7.71 7.16 -37.97
CA GLU A 408 8.83 8.09 -37.84
C GLU A 408 8.61 9.06 -36.68
N LEU A 409 7.44 9.70 -36.62
CA LEU A 409 7.12 10.63 -35.54
C LEU A 409 7.16 9.93 -34.18
N ARG A 410 6.59 8.73 -34.07
CA ARG A 410 6.59 7.94 -32.82
C ARG A 410 8.01 7.66 -32.31
N LYS A 411 8.91 7.28 -33.21
CA LYS A 411 10.32 6.99 -32.88
C LYS A 411 11.08 8.24 -32.41
N THR A 412 10.69 9.44 -32.85
CA THR A 412 11.33 10.69 -32.40
C THR A 412 10.95 11.10 -30.98
N VAL A 413 9.77 10.68 -30.49
CA VAL A 413 9.28 11.10 -29.16
C VAL A 413 10.04 10.41 -28.03
N PHE A 414 10.46 9.16 -28.18
CA PHE A 414 11.28 8.45 -27.18
C PHE A 414 12.28 7.50 -27.87
N PRO A 415 13.34 8.02 -28.51
CA PRO A 415 14.24 7.21 -29.33
C PRO A 415 14.94 6.09 -28.54
N SER A 416 15.26 6.34 -27.27
CA SER A 416 15.86 5.34 -26.37
C SER A 416 14.98 4.11 -26.17
N ILE A 417 13.65 4.23 -26.30
CA ILE A 417 12.75 3.08 -26.22
C ILE A 417 13.00 2.13 -27.38
N GLU A 418 13.27 2.63 -28.59
CA GLU A 418 13.53 1.79 -29.75
C GLU A 418 14.83 0.99 -29.57
N HIS A 419 15.88 1.61 -29.01
CA HIS A 419 17.12 0.90 -28.67
C HIS A 419 16.87 -0.28 -27.71
N TRP A 420 16.13 -0.04 -26.63
CA TRP A 420 15.82 -1.09 -25.65
C TRP A 420 14.87 -2.14 -26.23
N ARG A 421 13.87 -1.71 -27.00
CA ARG A 421 12.95 -2.59 -27.71
C ARG A 421 13.73 -3.53 -28.62
N GLU A 422 14.62 -3.01 -29.45
CA GLU A 422 15.44 -3.82 -30.35
C GLU A 422 16.32 -4.82 -29.57
N LYS A 423 16.91 -4.40 -28.45
CA LYS A 423 17.72 -5.26 -27.57
C LYS A 423 16.92 -6.39 -26.91
N PHE A 424 15.66 -6.15 -26.52
CA PHE A 424 14.79 -7.19 -25.96
C PHE A 424 14.17 -8.09 -27.03
N TYR A 425 13.70 -7.51 -28.14
CA TYR A 425 13.04 -8.25 -29.22
C TYR A 425 14.01 -9.12 -30.05
N ARG A 426 15.24 -8.67 -30.33
CA ARG A 426 16.24 -9.54 -30.98
C ARG A 426 16.56 -10.76 -30.13
N LYS A 427 16.74 -10.53 -28.82
CA LYS A 427 17.05 -11.59 -27.88
C LYS A 427 15.96 -12.66 -27.80
N GLU A 428 14.67 -12.30 -27.74
CA GLU A 428 13.58 -13.29 -27.64
C GLU A 428 13.48 -14.19 -28.88
N VAL A 429 13.58 -13.62 -30.08
CA VAL A 429 13.48 -14.40 -31.34
C VAL A 429 14.70 -15.30 -31.53
N GLU A 430 15.90 -14.79 -31.21
CA GLU A 430 17.15 -15.55 -31.29
C GLU A 430 17.19 -16.65 -30.21
N ASP A 431 16.80 -16.35 -28.96
CA ASP A 431 16.75 -17.33 -27.85
C ASP A 431 15.75 -18.46 -28.13
N ASP A 432 14.52 -18.11 -28.51
CA ASP A 432 13.48 -19.11 -28.79
C ASP A 432 13.83 -19.94 -30.02
N SER A 433 14.52 -19.37 -31.02
CA SER A 433 14.94 -20.12 -32.19
C SER A 433 15.89 -21.26 -31.84
N VAL A 434 16.84 -21.05 -30.93
CA VAL A 434 17.78 -22.08 -30.46
C VAL A 434 17.04 -23.19 -29.72
N VAL A 435 16.13 -22.82 -28.80
CA VAL A 435 15.33 -23.79 -28.04
C VAL A 435 14.38 -24.59 -28.93
N LEU A 436 13.73 -23.92 -29.89
CA LEU A 436 12.78 -24.55 -30.81
C LEU A 436 13.48 -25.41 -31.86
N LYS A 437 14.68 -25.02 -32.32
CA LYS A 437 15.51 -25.84 -33.22
C LYS A 437 15.95 -27.14 -32.53
N GLY A 438 16.33 -27.09 -31.26
CA GLY A 438 16.60 -28.29 -30.47
C GLY A 438 15.38 -29.19 -30.25
N LYS A 439 14.17 -28.62 -30.08
CA LYS A 439 12.93 -29.38 -29.85
C LYS A 439 12.30 -29.93 -31.14
N TYR A 440 12.41 -29.20 -32.24
CA TYR A 440 11.76 -29.51 -33.52
C TYR A 440 12.76 -29.35 -34.68
N PRO A 441 13.83 -30.16 -34.72
CA PRO A 441 14.91 -29.99 -35.71
C PRO A 441 14.45 -30.17 -37.17
N GLU A 442 13.34 -30.87 -37.38
CA GLU A 442 12.76 -31.13 -38.71
C GLU A 442 11.85 -30.00 -39.23
N SER A 443 11.71 -28.88 -38.51
CA SER A 443 10.91 -27.75 -38.99
C SER A 443 11.53 -27.11 -40.22
N PHE A 444 10.71 -26.85 -41.25
CA PHE A 444 11.14 -26.16 -42.47
C PHE A 444 11.71 -24.75 -42.21
N ILE A 445 11.44 -24.17 -41.04
CA ILE A 445 11.96 -22.85 -40.65
C ILE A 445 13.50 -22.88 -40.58
N TRP A 446 14.09 -24.01 -40.18
CA TRP A 446 15.55 -24.15 -40.00
C TRP A 446 16.32 -24.35 -41.30
N SER A 447 15.64 -24.63 -42.42
CA SER A 447 16.30 -24.70 -43.73
C SER A 447 16.63 -23.33 -44.32
N HIS A 448 16.26 -22.24 -43.64
CA HIS A 448 16.61 -20.89 -44.04
C HIS A 448 18.09 -20.61 -43.76
N SER A 449 18.81 -20.03 -44.73
CA SER A 449 20.27 -19.82 -44.68
C SER A 449 20.77 -19.04 -43.46
N ILE A 450 19.91 -18.21 -42.86
CA ILE A 450 20.22 -17.46 -41.63
C ILE A 450 20.64 -18.37 -40.46
N PHE A 451 20.07 -19.57 -40.36
CA PHE A 451 20.33 -20.55 -39.29
C PHE A 451 21.54 -21.45 -39.55
N ASP A 452 22.17 -21.30 -40.72
CA ASP A 452 23.38 -22.02 -41.12
C ASP A 452 24.64 -21.12 -41.11
N THR A 453 24.46 -19.85 -40.74
CA THR A 453 25.57 -18.89 -40.59
C THR A 453 26.44 -19.22 -39.38
N ASP A 454 27.75 -18.94 -39.47
CA ASP A 454 28.69 -19.15 -38.36
C ASP A 454 28.27 -18.35 -37.11
N LEU A 455 27.75 -17.12 -37.31
CA LEU A 455 27.23 -16.28 -36.23
C LEU A 455 26.08 -16.94 -35.46
N TYR A 456 25.17 -17.62 -36.17
CA TYR A 456 24.04 -18.30 -35.52
C TYR A 456 24.49 -19.58 -34.81
N LYS A 457 25.42 -20.34 -35.41
CA LYS A 457 25.98 -21.57 -34.81
C LYS A 457 26.77 -21.28 -33.53
N ASP A 458 27.59 -20.23 -33.55
CA ASP A 458 28.31 -19.76 -32.36
C ASP A 458 27.33 -19.35 -31.24
N TYR A 459 26.25 -18.65 -31.60
CA TYR A 459 25.21 -18.27 -30.64
C TYR A 459 24.43 -19.48 -30.10
N GLU A 460 24.05 -20.42 -30.97
CA GLU A 460 23.36 -21.67 -30.65
C GLU A 460 24.15 -22.51 -29.66
N GLU A 461 25.47 -22.65 -29.87
CA GLU A 461 26.36 -23.39 -28.98
C GLU A 461 26.48 -22.71 -27.61
N LEU A 462 26.75 -21.40 -27.59
CA LEU A 462 26.88 -20.62 -26.34
C LEU A 462 25.58 -20.63 -25.51
N LEU A 463 24.43 -20.44 -26.16
CA LEU A 463 23.15 -20.41 -25.47
C LEU A 463 22.72 -21.81 -25.01
N SER A 464 22.93 -22.85 -25.81
CA SER A 464 22.64 -24.24 -25.41
C SER A 464 23.46 -24.66 -24.19
N ALA A 465 24.75 -24.30 -24.15
CA ALA A 465 25.61 -24.53 -22.98
C ALA A 465 25.12 -23.76 -21.74
N ALA A 466 24.70 -22.51 -21.90
CA ALA A 466 24.15 -21.70 -20.82
C ALA A 466 22.80 -22.25 -20.29
N ILE A 467 21.94 -22.76 -21.17
CA ILE A 467 20.66 -23.41 -20.79
C ILE A 467 20.94 -24.68 -19.98
N ALA A 468 21.84 -25.55 -20.45
CA ALA A 468 22.20 -26.77 -19.73
C ALA A 468 22.76 -26.46 -18.32
N ALA A 469 23.65 -25.47 -18.21
CA ALA A 469 24.21 -25.03 -16.93
C ALA A 469 23.15 -24.42 -15.99
N ASN A 470 22.16 -23.71 -16.54
CA ASN A 470 21.05 -23.14 -15.76
C ASN A 470 20.04 -24.21 -15.31
N ASP A 471 19.77 -25.22 -16.13
CA ASP A 471 18.90 -26.35 -15.75
C ASP A 471 19.51 -27.18 -14.61
N GLU A 472 20.83 -27.37 -14.59
CA GLU A 472 21.51 -27.99 -13.44
C GLU A 472 21.39 -27.14 -12.17
N LYS A 473 21.61 -25.82 -12.27
CA LYS A 473 21.40 -24.89 -11.15
C LYS A 473 19.97 -24.88 -10.66
N PHE A 474 19.00 -24.95 -11.57
CA PHE A 474 17.57 -24.99 -11.25
C PHE A 474 17.19 -26.28 -10.53
N LYS A 475 17.70 -27.43 -11.00
CA LYS A 475 17.55 -28.73 -10.32
C LYS A 475 18.20 -28.74 -8.93
N MET A 476 19.39 -28.14 -8.78
CA MET A 476 20.01 -27.92 -7.46
C MET A 476 19.16 -27.03 -6.55
N SER A 477 18.56 -25.96 -7.08
CA SER A 477 17.67 -25.09 -6.30
C SER A 477 16.38 -25.79 -5.88
N GLN A 478 15.81 -26.67 -6.72
CA GLN A 478 14.66 -27.51 -6.36
C GLN A 478 15.03 -28.54 -5.29
N HIS A 479 16.26 -29.10 -5.33
CA HIS A 479 16.76 -29.97 -4.27
C HIS A 479 16.96 -29.23 -2.94
N LEU A 480 17.42 -27.98 -2.98
CA LEU A 480 17.49 -27.09 -1.82
C LEU A 480 16.10 -26.67 -1.31
N GLU A 481 15.11 -26.48 -2.18
CA GLU A 481 13.70 -26.22 -1.82
C GLU A 481 13.05 -27.40 -1.06
N VAL A 482 13.41 -28.63 -1.42
CA VAL A 482 12.94 -29.84 -0.72
C VAL A 482 13.60 -29.98 0.67
N LEU A 483 14.81 -29.45 0.85
CA LEU A 483 15.56 -29.52 2.11
C LEU A 483 15.31 -28.31 3.03
N LEU A 484 14.89 -27.16 2.50
CA LEU A 484 14.59 -25.92 3.23
C LEU A 484 13.36 -25.21 2.62
N PRO A 485 12.14 -25.61 3.00
CA PRO A 485 10.89 -25.11 2.39
C PRO A 485 10.58 -23.62 2.64
N GLU A 486 11.30 -22.96 3.54
CA GLU A 486 10.99 -21.60 3.99
C GLU A 486 11.61 -20.48 3.12
N VAL A 487 12.45 -20.80 2.13
CA VAL A 487 13.30 -19.77 1.48
C VAL A 487 12.91 -19.37 0.05
N SER A 488 12.05 -20.07 -0.70
CA SER A 488 11.77 -19.63 -2.08
C SER A 488 10.37 -19.94 -2.61
N ASN A 489 9.74 -18.92 -3.19
CA ASN A 489 8.47 -19.01 -3.91
C ASN A 489 8.67 -18.51 -5.36
N PRO A 490 8.79 -19.40 -6.37
CA PRO A 490 9.26 -19.06 -7.71
C PRO A 490 8.18 -18.67 -8.75
N LYS A 491 6.96 -18.30 -8.35
CA LYS A 491 5.82 -18.08 -9.28
C LYS A 491 5.71 -16.69 -9.95
N ILE A 492 6.82 -16.03 -10.30
CA ILE A 492 6.79 -14.71 -10.97
C ILE A 492 7.28 -14.75 -12.43
N SER A 493 7.78 -15.88 -12.93
CA SER A 493 8.40 -15.94 -14.27
C SER A 493 7.43 -16.02 -15.47
N SER A 494 6.16 -16.40 -15.31
CA SER A 494 5.29 -16.74 -16.45
C SER A 494 4.25 -15.67 -16.87
N LEU A 495 4.33 -14.44 -16.36
CA LEU A 495 3.34 -13.38 -16.65
C LEU A 495 3.86 -12.25 -17.57
N TRP A 496 5.09 -12.34 -18.07
CA TRP A 496 5.71 -11.29 -18.90
C TRP A 496 5.46 -11.41 -20.41
N MET A 497 4.72 -12.44 -20.87
CA MET A 497 4.39 -12.68 -22.29
C MET A 497 3.34 -11.72 -22.90
N GLN A 498 3.09 -10.54 -22.32
CA GLN A 498 2.15 -9.54 -22.89
C GLN A 498 2.75 -8.15 -23.08
N SER A 499 4.05 -8.04 -23.37
CA SER A 499 4.73 -6.81 -23.80
C SER A 499 4.41 -6.36 -25.24
N ARG A 500 3.23 -6.74 -25.78
CA ARG A 500 2.90 -6.52 -27.20
C ARG A 500 2.48 -5.10 -27.58
N ASN A 501 2.02 -4.24 -26.66
CA ASN A 501 1.38 -2.99 -27.04
C ASN A 501 1.82 -1.80 -26.19
N TRP A 502 3.06 -1.35 -26.41
CA TRP A 502 3.42 0.08 -26.25
C TRP A 502 3.18 0.78 -27.58
N LYS A 503 1.96 0.68 -28.11
CA LYS A 503 1.56 1.41 -29.31
C LYS A 503 0.59 2.54 -29.03
#